data_AF-A0A5N9CXX1-F1
#
_entry.id   AF-A0A5N9CXX1-F1
#
_cell.length_a   1.000
_cell.length_b   1.000
_cell.length_c   1.000
_cell.angle_alpha   90.00
_cell.angle_beta   90.00
_cell.angle_gamma   90.00
#
_symmetry.space_group_name_H-M   'P 1'
#
loop_
_entity.id
_entity.type
_entity.pdbx_description
1 polymer ?
#
loop_
_entity_poly.entity_id
_entity_poly.type
_entity_poly.pdbx_seq_one_letter_code
_entity_poly.pdbx_strand_id
1 'polypeptide(L)'
;PVSSPKADRDGADQMAAAITGMLHMALVSPRWSPPVMLTTAHTGQGIEDLWGKIQDHRQDQTDSGDLEERRGRQRKREFIEAVEEVLAQRLRNKVENDPDLNATLEKVAAKETDPYSAALEYLESSLFSADWLNAP
;
A
#
# COMPACT_ATOMS: atom_id res chain seq x y z
N PRO A 1 8.73 8.62 9.66
CA PRO A 1 9.29 8.91 11.01
C PRO A 1 8.81 10.27 11.51
N VAL A 2 8.08 10.30 12.63
CA VAL A 2 7.57 11.53 13.25
C VAL A 2 8.69 12.12 14.12
N SER A 3 9.27 13.25 13.70
CA SER A 3 10.21 14.01 14.52
C SER A 3 9.42 14.91 15.47
N SER A 4 9.46 14.65 16.78
CA SER A 4 8.92 15.56 17.79
C SER A 4 10.01 16.54 18.26
N PRO A 5 9.92 17.85 17.92
CA PRO A 5 10.81 18.86 18.44
C PRO A 5 10.34 19.23 19.86
N LYS A 6 11.01 18.71 20.90
CA LYS A 6 10.95 19.17 22.31
C LYS A 6 11.85 18.32 23.21
N ALA A 7 13.16 18.37 22.99
CA ALA A 7 14.14 17.81 23.92
C ALA A 7 14.33 18.67 25.19
N ASP A 8 13.75 19.89 25.25
CA ASP A 8 13.95 20.84 26.36
C ASP A 8 12.79 20.89 27.37
N ARG A 9 12.05 19.80 27.58
CA ARG A 9 10.97 19.76 28.58
C ARG A 9 11.17 18.57 29.51
N ASP A 10 11.08 18.83 30.83
CA ASP A 10 10.85 17.80 31.85
C ASP A 10 9.76 16.85 31.34
N GLY A 11 10.14 15.62 30.95
CA GLY A 11 9.24 14.64 30.35
C GLY A 11 9.72 13.98 29.06
N ALA A 12 10.80 14.45 28.42
CA ALA A 12 11.39 13.80 27.25
C ALA A 12 11.85 12.36 27.56
N ASP A 13 12.52 12.16 28.70
CA ASP A 13 12.93 10.83 29.18
C ASP A 13 11.73 9.92 29.48
N GLN A 14 10.68 10.47 30.10
CA GLN A 14 9.46 9.72 30.39
C GLN A 14 8.74 9.30 29.10
N MET A 15 8.71 10.17 28.09
CA MET A 15 8.13 9.86 26.79
C MET A 15 8.96 8.82 26.03
N ALA A 16 10.29 8.88 26.08
CA ALA A 16 11.16 7.86 25.51
C ALA A 16 10.90 6.49 26.17
N ALA A 17 10.86 6.44 27.50
CA ALA A 17 10.57 5.22 28.25
C ALA A 17 9.18 4.64 27.93
N ALA A 18 8.16 5.50 27.79
CA ALA A 18 6.81 5.09 27.42
C ALA A 18 6.75 4.47 26.01
N ILE A 19 7.43 5.08 25.03
CA ILE A 19 7.50 4.57 23.65
C ILE A 19 8.25 3.23 23.61
N THR A 20 9.36 3.10 24.34
CA THR A 20 10.09 1.83 24.48
C THR A 20 9.21 0.73 25.08
N GLY A 21 8.45 1.05 26.13
CA GLY A 21 7.51 0.11 26.74
C GLY A 21 6.44 -0.37 25.76
N MET A 22 5.85 0.54 24.98
CA MET A 22 4.86 0.20 23.95
C MET A 22 5.43 -0.69 22.84
N LEU A 23 6.67 -0.43 22.39
CA LEU A 23 7.35 -1.27 21.39
C LEU A 23 7.59 -2.69 21.91
N HIS A 24 7.89 -2.85 23.20
CA HIS A 24 8.11 -4.14 23.84
C HIS A 24 6.80 -4.93 24.09
N MET A 25 5.64 -4.27 24.04
CA MET A 25 4.31 -4.89 24.17
C MET A 25 3.71 -5.33 22.83
N ALA A 26 4.39 -5.10 21.70
CA ALA A 26 3.92 -5.56 20.40
C ALA A 26 3.87 -7.10 20.36
N LEU A 27 2.74 -7.66 19.92
CA LEU A 27 2.47 -9.13 19.86
C LEU A 27 3.43 -9.91 18.95
N VAL A 28 4.18 -9.20 18.11
CA VAL A 28 5.19 -9.76 17.20
C VAL A 28 6.50 -9.05 17.49
N SER A 29 7.51 -9.78 17.94
CA SER A 29 8.87 -9.24 18.06
C SER A 29 9.40 -8.92 16.66
N PRO A 30 9.62 -7.65 16.31
CA PRO A 30 10.18 -7.32 15.01
C PRO A 30 11.63 -7.83 14.94
N ARG A 31 12.06 -8.31 13.76
CA ARG A 31 13.45 -8.74 13.50
C ARG A 31 14.46 -7.66 13.89
N TRP A 32 14.09 -6.40 13.64
CA TRP A 32 14.81 -5.21 14.12
C TRP A 32 13.96 -4.48 15.17
N SER A 33 14.47 -4.35 16.39
CA SER A 33 13.85 -3.51 17.41
C SER A 33 14.38 -2.08 17.28
N PRO A 34 13.57 -1.11 16.83
CA PRO A 34 14.06 0.25 16.60
C PRO A 34 14.45 0.91 17.94
N PRO A 35 15.69 1.38 18.09
CA PRO A 35 16.11 2.06 19.31
C PRO A 35 15.40 3.42 19.43
N VAL A 36 14.85 3.71 20.61
CA VAL A 36 14.31 5.04 20.93
C VAL A 36 15.45 5.88 21.51
N MET A 37 15.79 6.97 20.83
CA MET A 37 16.92 7.84 21.22
C MET A 37 16.47 9.29 21.30
N LEU A 38 17.03 10.01 22.28
CA LEU A 38 16.83 11.45 22.42
C LEU A 38 17.86 12.18 21.59
N THR A 39 17.39 13.15 20.82
CA THR A 39 18.25 14.00 19.99
C THR A 39 17.84 15.46 20.15
N THR A 40 18.83 16.34 20.13
CA THR A 40 18.62 17.78 20.29
C THR A 40 19.11 18.48 19.02
N ALA A 41 18.17 18.78 18.12
CA ALA A 41 18.49 19.30 16.79
C ALA A 41 19.23 20.65 16.79
N HIS A 42 19.04 21.48 17.82
CA HIS A 42 19.64 22.82 17.91
C HIS A 42 21.09 22.80 18.45
N THR A 43 21.47 21.79 19.24
CA THR A 43 22.85 21.59 19.72
C THR A 43 23.61 20.53 18.94
N GLY A 44 22.93 19.77 18.07
CA GLY A 44 23.50 18.63 17.34
C GLY A 44 23.69 17.36 18.20
N GLN A 45 23.25 17.37 19.46
CA GLN A 45 23.45 16.27 20.38
C GLN A 45 22.61 15.04 19.99
N GLY A 46 23.23 13.86 19.95
CA GLY A 46 22.58 12.59 19.59
C GLY A 46 22.33 12.38 18.09
N ILE A 47 22.70 13.34 17.22
CA ILE A 47 22.53 13.23 15.77
C ILE A 47 23.51 12.22 15.15
N GLU A 48 24.74 12.13 15.65
CA GLU A 48 25.73 11.16 15.16
C GLU A 48 25.34 9.72 15.51
N ASP A 49 24.87 9.49 16.74
CA ASP A 49 24.35 8.18 17.17
C ASP A 49 23.08 7.78 16.38
N LEU A 50 22.19 8.75 16.11
CA LEU A 50 21.04 8.55 15.23
C LEU A 50 21.45 8.11 13.83
N TRP A 51 22.46 8.76 13.26
CA TRP A 51 22.97 8.41 11.93
C TRP A 51 23.54 6.99 11.92
N GLY A 52 24.33 6.61 12.94
CA GLY A 52 24.83 5.25 13.10
C GLY A 52 23.70 4.20 13.13
N LYS A 53 22.62 4.45 13.88
CA LYS A 53 21.47 3.53 13.94
C LYS A 53 20.66 3.46 12.65
N ILE A 54 20.61 4.53 11.88
CA ILE A 54 20.02 4.51 10.54
C ILE A 54 20.86 3.62 9.61
N GLN A 55 22.19 3.68 9.70
CA GLN A 55 23.08 2.83 8.92
C GLN A 55 22.98 1.36 9.34
N ASP A 56 22.97 1.06 10.65
CA ASP A 56 22.78 -0.30 11.16
C ASP A 56 21.46 -0.91 10.66
N HIS A 57 20.36 -0.15 10.71
CA HIS A 57 19.06 -0.62 10.22
C HIS A 57 19.07 -0.86 8.71
N ARG A 58 19.75 -0.01 7.94
CA ARG A 58 19.90 -0.17 6.49
C ARG A 58 20.72 -1.42 6.15
N GLN A 59 21.75 -1.71 6.93
CA GLN A 59 22.57 -2.92 6.77
C GLN A 59 21.74 -4.17 7.10
N ASP A 60 21.01 -4.17 8.22
CA ASP A 60 20.13 -5.28 8.62
C ASP A 60 19.03 -5.57 7.57
N GLN A 61 18.47 -4.52 6.96
CA GLN A 61 17.51 -4.63 5.84
C GLN A 61 18.12 -5.12 4.52
N THR A 62 19.42 -4.87 4.30
CA THR A 62 20.13 -5.29 3.09
C THR A 62 20.56 -6.74 3.21
N ASP A 63 21.07 -7.13 4.38
CA ASP A 63 21.55 -8.49 4.67
C ASP A 63 20.41 -9.51 4.79
N SER A 64 19.20 -9.08 5.14
CA SER A 64 18.03 -9.96 5.22
C SER A 64 17.36 -10.28 3.88
N GLY A 65 17.73 -9.58 2.79
CA GLY A 65 17.06 -9.70 1.48
C GLY A 65 15.65 -9.10 1.42
N ASP A 66 15.16 -8.53 2.54
CA ASP A 66 13.79 -8.02 2.67
C ASP A 66 13.53 -6.82 1.74
N LEU A 67 14.56 -6.05 1.37
CA LEU A 67 14.42 -4.87 0.52
C LEU A 67 14.03 -5.23 -0.92
N GLU A 68 14.72 -6.17 -1.55
CA GLU A 68 14.40 -6.59 -2.92
C GLU A 68 13.09 -7.38 -2.97
N GLU A 69 12.80 -8.17 -1.95
CA GLU A 69 11.52 -8.87 -1.84
C GLU A 69 10.35 -7.89 -1.68
N ARG A 70 10.49 -6.87 -0.80
CA ARG A 70 9.48 -5.79 -0.65
C ARG A 70 9.30 -5.00 -1.95
N ARG A 71 10.39 -4.64 -2.63
CA ARG A 71 10.33 -3.97 -3.95
C ARG A 71 9.64 -4.85 -4.98
N GLY A 72 9.88 -6.15 -4.98
CA GLY A 72 9.20 -7.12 -5.85
C GLY A 72 7.70 -7.18 -5.58
N ARG A 73 7.28 -7.28 -4.30
CA ARG A 73 5.87 -7.24 -3.91
C ARG A 73 5.20 -5.93 -4.30
N GLN A 74 5.88 -4.80 -4.07
CA GLN A 74 5.38 -3.47 -4.43
C GLN A 74 5.13 -3.37 -5.94
N ARG A 75 6.12 -3.73 -6.77
CA ARG A 75 5.98 -3.70 -8.24
C ARG A 75 4.86 -4.60 -8.76
N LYS A 76 4.69 -5.80 -8.17
CA LYS A 76 3.57 -6.69 -8.52
C LYS A 76 2.22 -6.06 -8.16
N ARG A 77 2.12 -5.39 -7.02
CA ARG A 77 0.90 -4.69 -6.62
C ARG A 77 0.59 -3.53 -7.54
N GLU A 78 1.58 -2.68 -7.82
CA GLU A 78 1.44 -1.55 -8.77
C GLU A 78 0.99 -2.01 -10.15
N PHE A 79 1.51 -3.15 -10.63
CA PHE A 79 1.07 -3.72 -11.90
C PHE A 79 -0.40 -4.14 -11.87
N ILE A 80 -0.85 -4.82 -10.81
CA ILE A 80 -2.26 -5.23 -10.67
C ILE A 80 -3.16 -4.00 -10.58
N GLU A 81 -2.79 -3.00 -9.77
CA GLU A 81 -3.52 -1.73 -9.64
C GLU A 81 -3.66 -1.02 -11.00
N ALA A 82 -2.58 -0.97 -11.78
CA ALA A 82 -2.60 -0.38 -13.12
C ALA A 82 -3.50 -1.16 -14.10
N VAL A 83 -3.49 -2.49 -14.03
CA VAL A 83 -4.39 -3.33 -14.85
C VAL A 83 -5.85 -3.07 -14.49
N GLU A 84 -6.18 -3.03 -13.20
CA GLU A 84 -7.54 -2.74 -12.71
C GLU A 84 -8.02 -1.36 -13.17
N GLU A 85 -7.17 -0.34 -13.08
CA GLU A 85 -7.49 1.02 -13.52
C GLU A 85 -7.79 1.09 -15.02
N VAL A 86 -6.93 0.48 -15.85
CA VAL A 86 -7.10 0.45 -17.31
C VAL A 86 -8.38 -0.31 -17.69
N LEU A 87 -8.64 -1.45 -17.06
CA LEU A 87 -9.86 -2.23 -17.30
C LEU A 87 -11.12 -1.45 -16.91
N ALA A 88 -11.11 -0.80 -15.75
CA ALA A 88 -12.23 0.02 -15.30
C ALA A 88 -12.50 1.19 -16.27
N GLN A 89 -11.43 1.84 -16.77
CA GLN A 89 -11.58 2.93 -17.73
C GLN A 89 -12.18 2.45 -19.06
N ARG A 90 -11.70 1.32 -19.57
CA ARG A 90 -12.24 0.72 -20.81
C ARG A 90 -13.69 0.30 -20.67
N LEU A 91 -14.05 -0.30 -19.54
CA LEU A 91 -15.44 -0.68 -19.24
C LEU A 91 -16.34 0.56 -19.24
N ARG A 92 -15.94 1.65 -18.57
CA ARG A 92 -16.71 2.91 -18.58
C ARG A 92 -16.93 3.44 -19.99
N ASN A 93 -15.87 3.48 -20.80
CA ASN A 93 -15.99 3.91 -22.20
C ASN A 93 -16.92 2.99 -23.01
N LYS A 94 -16.92 1.69 -22.71
CA LYS A 94 -17.78 0.73 -23.41
C LYS A 94 -19.24 0.88 -23.03
N VAL A 95 -19.57 1.13 -21.77
CA VAL A 95 -20.96 1.41 -21.34
C VAL A 95 -21.55 2.59 -22.13
N GLU A 96 -20.76 3.61 -22.43
CA GLU A 96 -21.24 4.75 -23.23
C GLU A 96 -21.49 4.42 -24.70
N ASN A 97 -20.78 3.44 -25.26
CA ASN A 97 -20.69 3.23 -26.71
C ASN A 97 -21.20 1.85 -27.20
N ASP A 98 -21.60 0.97 -26.28
CA ASP A 98 -21.99 -0.41 -26.57
C ASP A 98 -23.47 -0.67 -26.22
N PRO A 99 -24.37 -0.68 -27.23
CA PRO A 99 -25.79 -0.90 -27.02
C PRO A 99 -26.14 -2.25 -26.37
N ASP A 100 -25.35 -3.30 -26.63
CA ASP A 100 -25.62 -4.65 -26.12
C ASP A 100 -25.29 -4.74 -24.62
N LEU A 101 -24.21 -4.07 -24.19
CA LEU A 101 -23.89 -3.92 -22.77
C LEU A 101 -24.98 -3.12 -22.05
N ASN A 102 -25.45 -2.02 -22.65
CA ASN A 102 -26.53 -1.23 -22.06
C ASN A 102 -27.83 -2.02 -21.92
N ALA A 103 -28.20 -2.84 -22.92
CA ALA A 103 -29.36 -3.72 -22.83
C ALA A 103 -29.24 -4.72 -21.67
N THR A 104 -28.03 -5.20 -21.39
CA THR A 104 -27.76 -6.08 -20.23
C THR A 104 -27.93 -5.32 -18.92
N LEU A 105 -27.43 -4.08 -18.83
CA LEU A 105 -27.60 -3.22 -17.65
C LEU A 105 -29.07 -2.90 -17.35
N GLU A 106 -29.89 -2.68 -18.38
CA GLU A 106 -31.34 -2.46 -18.22
C GLU A 106 -32.05 -3.70 -17.65
N LYS A 107 -31.70 -4.91 -18.10
CA LYS A 107 -32.23 -6.17 -17.52
C LYS A 107 -31.86 -6.32 -16.05
N VAL A 108 -30.63 -5.94 -15.68
CA VAL A 108 -30.18 -5.94 -14.28
C VAL A 108 -30.96 -4.91 -13.47
N ALA A 109 -31.16 -3.69 -13.99
CA ALA A 109 -31.94 -2.65 -13.34
C ALA A 109 -33.41 -3.05 -13.13
N ALA A 110 -33.99 -3.77 -14.09
CA ALA A 110 -35.33 -4.36 -14.03
C ALA A 110 -35.43 -5.59 -13.10
N LYS A 111 -34.31 -6.06 -12.52
CA LYS A 111 -34.20 -7.29 -11.72
C LYS A 111 -34.58 -8.58 -12.48
N GLU A 112 -34.45 -8.57 -13.79
CA GLU A 112 -34.66 -9.75 -14.64
C GLU A 112 -33.44 -10.68 -14.59
N THR A 113 -32.27 -10.17 -14.20
CA THR A 113 -31.04 -10.94 -14.03
C THR A 113 -30.28 -10.44 -12.81
N ASP A 114 -29.61 -11.38 -12.12
CA ASP A 114 -28.72 -11.07 -11.01
C ASP A 114 -27.47 -10.30 -11.50
N PRO A 115 -27.08 -9.18 -10.85
CA PRO A 115 -25.94 -8.37 -11.27
C PRO A 115 -24.62 -9.16 -11.37
N TYR A 116 -24.38 -10.08 -10.44
CA TYR A 116 -23.11 -10.81 -10.40
C TYR A 116 -23.03 -11.84 -11.52
N SER A 117 -24.12 -12.57 -11.76
CA SER A 117 -24.25 -13.53 -12.84
C SER A 117 -24.17 -12.86 -14.21
N ALA A 118 -24.86 -11.72 -14.40
CA ALA A 118 -24.79 -10.93 -15.63
C ALA A 118 -23.36 -10.42 -15.91
N ALA A 119 -22.64 -10.00 -14.88
CA ALA A 119 -21.25 -9.55 -15.01
C ALA A 119 -20.33 -10.71 -15.44
N LEU A 120 -20.50 -11.91 -14.89
CA LEU A 120 -19.73 -13.09 -15.29
C LEU A 120 -20.04 -13.50 -16.74
N GLU A 121 -21.32 -13.55 -17.12
CA GLU A 121 -21.73 -13.88 -18.49
C GLU A 121 -21.21 -12.86 -19.51
N TYR A 122 -21.26 -11.57 -19.16
CA TYR A 122 -20.69 -10.50 -19.98
C TYR A 122 -19.17 -10.66 -20.12
N LEU A 123 -18.46 -10.93 -19.02
CA LEU A 123 -17.02 -11.16 -19.06
C LEU A 123 -16.67 -12.40 -19.87
N GLU A 124 -17.38 -13.52 -19.72
CA GLU A 124 -17.14 -14.73 -20.51
C GLU A 124 -17.37 -14.48 -22.01
N SER A 125 -18.51 -13.91 -22.39
CA SER A 125 -18.82 -13.62 -23.80
C SER A 125 -17.85 -12.59 -24.41
N SER A 126 -17.43 -11.58 -23.65
CA SER A 126 -16.49 -10.56 -24.10
C SER A 126 -15.04 -11.05 -24.11
N LEU A 127 -14.61 -11.88 -23.15
CA LEU A 127 -13.24 -12.40 -23.05
C LEU A 127 -12.88 -13.30 -24.24
N PHE A 128 -13.87 -14.01 -24.81
CA PHE A 128 -13.67 -14.83 -26.01
C PHE A 128 -13.68 -14.00 -27.31
N SER A 129 -14.20 -12.78 -27.29
CA SER A 129 -14.05 -11.81 -28.39
C SER A 129 -12.75 -11.05 -28.20
N ALA A 130 -11.68 -11.44 -28.90
CA ALA A 130 -10.34 -10.85 -28.79
C ALA A 130 -10.26 -9.31 -28.98
N ASP A 131 -11.36 -8.64 -29.32
CA ASP A 131 -11.42 -7.22 -29.63
C ASP A 131 -11.56 -6.29 -28.40
N TRP A 132 -12.03 -6.78 -27.24
CA TRP A 132 -12.26 -5.90 -26.08
C TRP A 132 -10.97 -5.40 -25.39
N LEU A 133 -9.84 -6.10 -25.60
CA LEU A 133 -8.50 -5.66 -25.17
C LEU A 133 -7.81 -4.72 -26.17
N ASN A 134 -8.34 -4.61 -27.39
CA ASN A 134 -7.71 -3.91 -28.51
C ASN A 134 -8.37 -2.57 -28.85
N ALA A 135 -9.40 -2.14 -28.11
CA ALA A 135 -9.96 -0.81 -28.27
C ALA A 135 -8.93 0.27 -27.82
N PRO A 136 -8.71 1.31 -28.65
CA PRO A 136 -7.66 2.33 -28.42
C PRO A 136 -7.83 3.10 -27.12
#